data_AF-X0XIP7-F1
#
_entry.id   AF-X0XIP7-F1
#
_cell.length_a   1.000
_cell.length_b   1.000
_cell.length_c   1.000
_cell.angle_alpha   90.00
_cell.angle_beta   90.00
_cell.angle_gamma   90.00
#
_symmetry.space_group_name_H-M   'P 1'
#
loop_
_entity.id
_entity.type
_entity.pdbx_description
1 polymer ?
#
loop_
_entity_poly.entity_id
_entity_poly.type
_entity_poly.pdbx_seq_one_letter_code
_entity_poly.pdbx_strand_id
1 'polypeptide(L)'
;AWAMPTFFSDVVQDFAELTREMNNNALAPYYGKFALQIASPSGSQLPFLMNIIGYDSGSDHMVFSNGSVKIPMVFFNCWPDDFYHSSMDTPDKSDPTQLKRVAFIAAASAIAATSAKPEDAQTFAALTAGKGRRRIAVKYEYSINLMQAAETADLYTAYKKAAITIEQSYKNEIANLKTILKIAEDDKNAISSVETESANFNTEMKASLESLSERYKFLCRQHDVIPVKLVLTPEEEKMSKLIPIKKAKGMVAQMD
;
A
#
# COMPACT_ATOMS: atom_id res chain seq x y z
N ALA A 1 9.70 -5.11 -5.21
CA ALA A 1 8.31 -4.66 -5.23
C ALA A 1 8.15 -3.71 -6.42
N TRP A 2 7.09 -3.88 -7.21
CA TRP A 2 6.83 -3.04 -8.40
C TRP A 2 5.98 -1.80 -8.09
N ALA A 3 5.42 -1.70 -6.87
CA ALA A 3 4.87 -0.46 -6.35
C ALA A 3 6.00 0.41 -5.79
N MET A 4 6.12 1.61 -6.34
CA MET A 4 6.98 2.67 -5.81
C MET A 4 6.27 3.33 -4.62
N PRO A 5 6.97 3.59 -3.49
CA PRO A 5 6.39 4.31 -2.36
C PRO A 5 5.90 5.70 -2.79
N THR A 6 4.70 6.09 -2.36
CA THR A 6 4.15 7.44 -2.55
C THR A 6 3.00 7.74 -1.57
N PHE A 7 3.11 8.85 -0.85
CA PHE A 7 2.03 9.31 0.04
C PHE A 7 0.73 9.56 -0.75
N PHE A 8 0.83 9.80 -2.06
CA PHE A 8 -0.31 10.02 -2.93
C PHE A 8 -1.26 8.81 -2.98
N SER A 9 -0.73 7.59 -2.81
CA SER A 9 -1.57 6.39 -2.72
C SER A 9 -2.47 6.42 -1.48
N ASP A 10 -1.97 6.96 -0.37
CA ASP A 10 -2.72 7.13 0.87
C ASP A 10 -3.80 8.23 0.75
N VAL A 11 -3.50 9.32 0.02
CA VAL A 11 -4.48 10.36 -0.31
C VAL A 11 -5.62 9.80 -1.17
N VAL A 12 -5.30 9.04 -2.22
CA VAL A 12 -6.31 8.39 -3.06
C VAL A 12 -7.13 7.37 -2.27
N GLN A 13 -6.46 6.56 -1.44
CA GLN A 13 -7.15 5.63 -0.55
C GLN A 13 -8.10 6.35 0.42
N ASP A 14 -7.73 7.51 0.93
CA ASP A 14 -8.59 8.28 1.83
C ASP A 14 -9.86 8.78 1.16
N PHE A 15 -9.75 9.40 -0.01
CA PHE A 15 -10.94 9.80 -0.77
C PHE A 15 -11.80 8.61 -1.21
N ALA A 16 -11.18 7.47 -1.51
CA ALA A 16 -11.88 6.22 -1.80
C ALA A 16 -12.68 5.70 -0.59
N GLU A 17 -12.05 5.60 0.58
CA GLU A 17 -12.70 5.17 1.83
C GLU A 17 -13.81 6.15 2.24
N LEU A 18 -13.56 7.46 2.15
CA LEU A 18 -14.54 8.51 2.38
C LEU A 18 -15.73 8.38 1.42
N THR A 19 -15.49 8.17 0.13
CA THR A 19 -16.55 7.98 -0.87
C THR A 19 -17.40 6.76 -0.52
N ARG A 20 -16.78 5.65 -0.11
CA ARG A 20 -17.50 4.45 0.35
C ARG A 20 -18.37 4.73 1.57
N GLU A 21 -17.84 5.43 2.57
CA GLU A 21 -18.54 5.75 3.82
C GLU A 21 -19.70 6.73 3.63
N MET A 22 -19.49 7.82 2.87
CA MET A 22 -20.52 8.82 2.57
C MET A 22 -21.69 8.26 1.75
N ASN A 23 -21.46 7.17 1.02
CA ASN A 23 -22.47 6.50 0.19
C ASN A 23 -23.08 5.27 0.89
N ASN A 24 -22.89 5.12 2.19
CA ASN A 24 -23.51 4.08 3.00
C ASN A 24 -24.17 4.70 4.25
N ASN A 25 -25.50 4.81 4.23
CA ASN A 25 -26.28 5.41 5.32
C ASN A 25 -26.08 4.74 6.69
N ALA A 26 -25.70 3.45 6.71
CA ALA A 26 -25.42 2.75 7.96
C ALA A 26 -24.03 3.07 8.55
N LEU A 27 -23.09 3.53 7.72
CA LEU A 27 -21.72 3.85 8.12
C LEU A 27 -21.46 5.35 8.23
N ALA A 28 -22.25 6.18 7.53
CA ALA A 28 -22.09 7.61 7.57
C ALA A 28 -22.33 8.12 9.01
N PRO A 29 -21.35 8.82 9.63
CA PRO A 29 -21.48 9.37 10.99
C PRO A 29 -22.53 10.49 11.11
N TYR A 30 -23.24 10.77 10.02
CA TYR A 30 -24.20 11.86 9.86
C TYR A 30 -25.63 11.34 9.68
N TYR A 31 -26.05 10.38 10.51
CA TYR A 31 -27.44 9.90 10.53
C TYR A 31 -28.40 11.09 10.62
N GLY A 32 -29.25 11.28 9.61
CA GLY A 32 -30.25 12.36 9.57
C GLY A 32 -29.79 13.69 8.94
N LYS A 33 -28.56 13.81 8.45
CA LYS A 33 -28.20 14.86 7.46
C LYS A 33 -28.16 14.22 6.08
N PHE A 34 -28.49 14.97 5.02
CA PHE A 34 -28.33 14.52 3.64
C PHE A 34 -26.97 13.83 3.52
N ALA A 35 -26.97 12.50 3.33
CA ALA A 35 -25.76 11.82 2.91
C ALA A 35 -25.30 12.60 1.68
N LEU A 36 -24.06 13.09 1.69
CA LEU A 36 -23.45 13.75 0.53
C LEU A 36 -23.15 12.67 -0.53
N GLN A 37 -24.18 11.92 -0.88
CA GLN A 37 -24.14 10.73 -1.70
C GLN A 37 -23.74 11.15 -3.11
N ILE A 38 -22.70 10.51 -3.60
CA ILE A 38 -22.22 10.71 -4.96
C ILE A 38 -22.93 9.65 -5.81
N ALA A 39 -24.10 10.04 -6.30
CA ALA A 39 -24.93 9.20 -7.17
C ALA A 39 -25.32 9.94 -8.46
N SER A 40 -25.56 9.17 -9.52
CA SER A 40 -26.23 9.63 -10.74
C SER A 40 -27.73 9.30 -10.65
N PRO A 41 -28.63 10.14 -11.20
CA PRO A 41 -30.06 9.82 -11.28
C PRO A 41 -30.36 8.52 -12.03
N SER A 42 -29.54 8.18 -13.03
CA SER A 42 -29.66 6.97 -13.85
C SER A 42 -28.73 5.83 -13.43
N GLY A 43 -27.94 6.03 -12.37
CA GLY A 43 -26.98 5.04 -11.90
C GLY A 43 -27.45 4.29 -10.65
N SER A 44 -26.66 3.31 -10.25
CA SER A 44 -26.92 2.53 -9.05
C SER A 44 -26.98 3.42 -7.81
N GLN A 45 -27.86 3.07 -6.87
CA GLN A 45 -27.94 3.68 -5.54
C GLN A 45 -27.27 2.79 -4.47
N LEU A 46 -26.66 1.69 -4.89
CA LEU A 46 -26.01 0.74 -3.99
C LEU A 46 -24.75 1.36 -3.35
N PRO A 47 -24.35 0.83 -2.17
CA PRO A 47 -23.06 1.16 -1.58
C PRO A 47 -21.93 0.95 -2.57
N PHE A 48 -20.88 1.76 -2.46
CA PHE A 48 -19.74 1.65 -3.36
C PHE A 48 -18.87 0.44 -2.98
N LEU A 49 -19.05 -0.67 -3.69
CA LEU A 49 -18.26 -1.88 -3.50
C LEU A 49 -16.89 -1.68 -4.16
N MET A 50 -15.87 -1.45 -3.35
CA MET A 50 -14.50 -1.33 -3.80
C MET A 50 -13.53 -1.98 -2.82
N ASN A 51 -12.41 -2.46 -3.35
CA ASN A 51 -11.30 -2.98 -2.57
C ASN A 51 -10.05 -2.13 -2.82
N ILE A 52 -9.30 -1.89 -1.75
CA ILE A 52 -7.96 -1.33 -1.84
C ILE A 52 -6.99 -2.51 -1.83
N ILE A 53 -6.34 -2.74 -2.97
CA ILE A 53 -5.37 -3.83 -3.13
C ILE A 53 -3.96 -3.29 -3.29
N GLY A 54 -2.97 -4.17 -3.10
CA GLY A 54 -1.58 -3.84 -3.39
C GLY A 54 -1.33 -3.71 -4.89
N TYR A 55 -0.05 -3.66 -5.28
CA TYR A 55 0.34 -3.65 -6.69
C TYR A 55 -0.33 -4.80 -7.46
N ASP A 56 -0.99 -4.46 -8.55
CA ASP A 56 -1.49 -5.39 -9.56
C ASP A 56 -0.85 -5.05 -10.92
N SER A 57 -0.71 -6.05 -11.79
CA SER A 57 -0.13 -5.95 -13.12
C SER A 57 -1.24 -5.75 -14.17
N GLY A 58 -0.92 -5.87 -15.47
CA GLY A 58 -1.93 -5.97 -16.53
C GLY A 58 -2.43 -4.66 -17.14
N SER A 59 -1.81 -3.51 -16.85
CA SER A 59 -2.16 -2.22 -17.51
C SER A 59 -0.95 -1.29 -17.66
N ASP A 60 -1.16 -0.12 -18.27
CA ASP A 60 -0.10 0.81 -18.72
C ASP A 60 0.74 1.40 -17.58
N HIS A 61 0.23 1.41 -16.35
CA HIS A 61 0.95 1.93 -15.18
C HIS A 61 2.30 1.24 -14.96
N MET A 62 2.46 -0.01 -15.43
CA MET A 62 3.71 -0.76 -15.33
C MET A 62 4.87 -0.14 -16.11
N VAL A 63 4.58 0.53 -17.23
CA VAL A 63 5.58 1.19 -18.07
C VAL A 63 6.18 2.41 -17.37
N PHE A 64 5.44 3.00 -16.43
CA PHE A 64 5.87 4.16 -15.64
C PHE A 64 6.43 3.78 -14.26
N SER A 65 5.86 2.74 -13.62
CA SER A 65 6.23 2.36 -12.25
C SER A 65 7.50 1.50 -12.16
N ASN A 66 8.05 1.04 -13.28
CA ASN A 66 9.27 0.22 -13.27
C ASN A 66 10.49 0.96 -12.69
N GLY A 67 11.51 0.18 -12.30
CA GLY A 67 12.73 0.69 -11.67
C GLY A 67 13.59 1.61 -12.54
N SER A 68 13.24 1.85 -13.81
CA SER A 68 13.94 2.82 -14.68
C SER A 68 13.26 4.18 -14.67
N VAL A 69 11.93 4.20 -14.83
CA VAL A 69 11.14 5.45 -14.92
C VAL A 69 10.76 5.96 -13.53
N LYS A 70 10.46 5.05 -12.59
CA LYS A 70 10.25 5.34 -11.16
C LYS A 70 9.15 6.37 -10.88
N ILE A 71 8.13 6.42 -11.73
CA ILE A 71 6.95 7.27 -11.49
C ILE A 71 5.92 6.43 -10.73
N PRO A 72 5.58 6.80 -9.48
CA PRO A 72 4.53 6.10 -8.76
C PRO A 72 3.17 6.35 -9.41
N MET A 73 2.34 5.30 -9.44
CA MET A 73 1.04 5.31 -10.11
C MET A 73 -0.03 4.73 -9.19
N VAL A 74 -1.26 5.25 -9.31
CA VAL A 74 -2.46 4.64 -8.74
C VAL A 74 -3.35 4.22 -9.90
N PHE A 75 -3.85 2.98 -9.84
CA PHE A 75 -4.65 2.37 -10.89
C PHE A 75 -6.07 2.11 -10.37
N PHE A 76 -7.06 2.68 -11.05
CA PHE A 76 -8.48 2.34 -10.83
C PHE A 76 -8.86 1.23 -11.78
N ASN A 77 -9.25 0.09 -11.24
CA ASN A 77 -9.64 -1.08 -12.02
C ASN A 77 -11.07 -1.50 -11.70
N CYS A 78 -11.81 -1.93 -12.73
CA CYS A 78 -13.06 -2.65 -12.58
C CYS A 78 -12.78 -4.12 -12.96
N TRP A 79 -12.69 -5.00 -11.96
CA TRP A 79 -12.41 -6.41 -12.19
C TRP A 79 -13.08 -7.29 -11.14
N PRO A 80 -13.66 -8.45 -11.50
CA PRO A 80 -13.84 -8.96 -12.87
C PRO A 80 -14.81 -8.11 -13.71
N ASP A 81 -14.58 -8.05 -15.02
CA ASP A 81 -15.46 -7.40 -16.00
C ASP A 81 -16.05 -8.47 -16.92
N ASP A 82 -17.37 -8.61 -16.88
CA ASP A 82 -18.12 -9.63 -17.63
C ASP A 82 -18.11 -9.41 -19.15
N PHE A 83 -17.81 -8.19 -19.60
CA PHE A 83 -17.88 -7.80 -21.02
C PHE A 83 -16.51 -7.53 -21.63
N TYR A 84 -15.44 -7.62 -20.85
CA TYR A 84 -14.06 -7.44 -21.30
C TYR A 84 -13.74 -8.28 -22.55
N HIS A 85 -13.14 -7.65 -23.56
CA HIS A 85 -12.80 -8.28 -24.85
C HIS A 85 -13.98 -8.90 -25.62
N SER A 86 -15.20 -8.41 -25.40
CA SER A 86 -16.39 -8.86 -26.11
C SER A 86 -17.03 -7.72 -26.90
N SER A 87 -17.87 -8.07 -27.88
CA SER A 87 -18.72 -7.09 -28.58
C SER A 87 -19.83 -6.49 -27.71
N MET A 88 -19.97 -6.97 -26.47
CA MET A 88 -20.95 -6.49 -25.49
C MET A 88 -20.37 -5.41 -24.57
N ASP A 89 -19.10 -5.04 -24.73
CA ASP A 89 -18.50 -3.87 -24.08
C ASP A 89 -19.07 -2.58 -24.70
N THR A 90 -20.26 -2.22 -24.22
CA THR A 90 -21.05 -1.09 -24.70
C THR A 90 -21.37 -0.13 -23.56
N PRO A 91 -21.59 1.17 -23.83
CA PRO A 91 -21.78 2.18 -22.77
C PRO A 91 -22.90 1.87 -21.76
N ASP A 92 -23.92 1.10 -22.14
CA ASP A 92 -25.01 0.68 -21.25
C ASP A 92 -24.59 -0.34 -20.17
N LYS A 93 -23.37 -0.89 -20.24
CA LYS A 93 -22.79 -1.77 -19.21
C LYS A 93 -22.06 -1.02 -18.10
N SER A 94 -21.77 0.26 -18.30
CA SER A 94 -21.12 1.10 -17.29
C SER A 94 -22.16 1.73 -16.36
N ASP A 95 -21.95 1.64 -15.04
CA ASP A 95 -22.80 2.35 -14.07
C ASP A 95 -22.40 3.84 -13.98
N PRO A 96 -23.28 4.79 -14.34
CA PRO A 96 -22.99 6.21 -14.23
C PRO A 96 -22.67 6.67 -12.80
N THR A 97 -23.21 6.01 -11.77
CA THR A 97 -22.87 6.31 -10.37
C THR A 97 -21.43 5.90 -10.06
N GLN A 98 -21.02 4.68 -10.44
CA GLN A 98 -19.65 4.21 -10.27
C GLN A 98 -18.65 5.16 -10.96
N LEU A 99 -18.90 5.52 -12.22
CA LEU A 99 -18.05 6.46 -12.96
C LEU A 99 -17.94 7.82 -12.25
N LYS A 100 -19.06 8.37 -11.77
CA LYS A 100 -19.08 9.64 -11.04
C LYS A 100 -18.28 9.58 -9.74
N ARG A 101 -18.33 8.46 -9.02
CA ARG A 101 -17.54 8.22 -7.79
C ARG A 101 -16.05 8.15 -8.09
N VAL A 102 -15.63 7.42 -9.12
CA VAL A 102 -14.22 7.35 -9.53
C VAL A 102 -13.71 8.72 -9.99
N ALA A 103 -14.52 9.47 -10.75
CA ALA A 103 -14.18 10.82 -11.17
C ALA A 103 -13.98 11.77 -9.97
N PHE A 104 -14.85 11.69 -8.95
CA PHE A 104 -14.67 12.44 -7.71
C PHE A 104 -13.37 12.06 -6.99
N ILE A 105 -13.09 10.76 -6.81
CA ILE A 105 -11.88 10.31 -6.12
C ILE A 105 -10.63 10.81 -6.85
N ALA A 106 -10.57 10.65 -8.17
CA ALA A 106 -9.45 11.10 -8.99
C ALA A 106 -9.27 12.63 -8.91
N ALA A 107 -10.35 13.40 -9.09
CA ALA A 107 -10.29 14.85 -9.06
C ALA A 107 -9.92 15.39 -7.68
N ALA A 108 -10.55 14.91 -6.61
CA ALA A 108 -10.29 15.35 -5.24
C ALA A 108 -8.86 15.02 -4.81
N SER A 109 -8.36 13.84 -5.15
CA SER A 109 -6.97 13.45 -4.87
C SER A 109 -5.98 14.33 -5.64
N ALA A 110 -6.22 14.57 -6.93
CA ALA A 110 -5.36 15.40 -7.75
C ALA A 110 -5.33 16.85 -7.25
N ILE A 111 -6.49 17.41 -6.87
CA ILE A 111 -6.56 18.75 -6.26
C ILE A 111 -5.77 18.75 -4.96
N ALA A 112 -6.02 17.81 -4.04
CA ALA A 112 -5.33 17.76 -2.76
C ALA A 112 -3.80 17.68 -2.90
N ALA A 113 -3.29 16.91 -3.86
CA ALA A 113 -1.85 16.78 -4.08
C ALA A 113 -1.23 17.96 -4.83
N THR A 114 -1.95 18.59 -5.76
CA THR A 114 -1.43 19.70 -6.57
C THR A 114 -1.59 21.06 -5.92
N SER A 115 -2.54 21.21 -4.98
CA SER A 115 -2.72 22.41 -4.16
C SER A 115 -2.08 22.31 -2.78
N ALA A 116 -1.38 21.20 -2.49
CA ALA A 116 -0.72 20.97 -1.21
C ALA A 116 0.31 22.07 -0.92
N LYS A 117 0.31 22.54 0.32
CA LYS A 117 1.28 23.50 0.84
C LYS A 117 2.13 22.85 1.94
N PRO A 118 3.25 23.47 2.34
CA PRO A 118 4.07 22.93 3.42
C PRO A 118 3.30 22.64 4.71
N GLU A 119 2.27 23.43 5.05
CA GLU A 119 1.41 23.17 6.21
C GLU A 119 0.61 21.85 6.12
N ASP A 120 0.27 21.38 4.92
CA ASP A 120 -0.50 20.14 4.70
C ASP A 120 0.36 18.88 4.92
N ALA A 121 1.69 19.02 4.90
CA ALA A 121 2.62 17.91 5.04
C ALA A 121 2.43 17.16 6.36
N GLN A 122 2.06 17.85 7.45
CA GLN A 122 1.77 17.21 8.75
C GLN A 122 0.53 16.32 8.67
N THR A 123 -0.52 16.80 8.00
CA THR A 123 -1.75 16.02 7.78
C THR A 123 -1.46 14.80 6.91
N PHE A 124 -0.69 14.95 5.83
CA PHE A 124 -0.29 13.82 5.00
C PHE A 124 0.62 12.83 5.74
N ALA A 125 1.51 13.31 6.61
CA ALA A 125 2.37 12.44 7.42
C ALA A 125 1.53 11.60 8.38
N ALA A 126 0.59 12.20 9.10
CA ALA A 126 -0.32 11.49 9.99
C ALA A 126 -1.21 10.48 9.23
N LEU A 127 -1.77 10.87 8.08
CA LEU A 127 -2.57 10.01 7.22
C LEU A 127 -1.76 8.78 6.74
N THR A 128 -0.59 9.05 6.17
CA THR A 128 0.34 8.05 5.63
C THR A 128 0.80 7.09 6.72
N ALA A 129 1.15 7.61 7.90
CA ALA A 129 1.58 6.79 9.02
C ALA A 129 0.44 5.92 9.56
N GLY A 130 -0.78 6.46 9.64
CA GLY A 130 -1.97 5.70 10.05
C GLY A 130 -2.29 4.54 9.10
N LYS A 131 -2.33 4.80 7.78
CA LYS A 131 -2.57 3.75 6.77
C LYS A 131 -1.40 2.78 6.67
N GLY A 132 -0.16 3.25 6.80
CA GLY A 132 1.04 2.41 6.87
C GLY A 132 0.99 1.40 8.01
N ARG A 133 0.58 1.82 9.22
CA ARG A 133 0.37 0.92 10.36
C ARG A 133 -0.70 -0.15 10.08
N ARG A 134 -1.81 0.21 9.41
CA ARG A 134 -2.82 -0.79 8.98
C ARG A 134 -2.22 -1.83 8.03
N ARG A 135 -1.42 -1.41 7.04
CA ARG A 135 -0.76 -2.33 6.10
C ARG A 135 0.25 -3.25 6.81
N ILE A 136 1.05 -2.70 7.72
CA ILE A 136 2.01 -3.46 8.52
C ILE A 136 1.29 -4.50 9.39
N ALA A 137 0.16 -4.16 10.02
CA ALA A 137 -0.61 -5.09 10.84
C ALA A 137 -1.06 -6.33 10.03
N VAL A 138 -1.55 -6.14 8.81
CA VAL A 138 -1.91 -7.25 7.90
C VAL A 138 -0.68 -8.12 7.57
N LYS A 139 0.50 -7.51 7.36
CA LYS A 139 1.75 -8.26 7.10
C LYS A 139 2.28 -8.97 8.34
N TYR A 140 2.03 -8.43 9.53
CA TYR A 140 2.36 -9.07 10.79
C TYR A 140 1.48 -10.30 11.02
N GLU A 141 0.17 -10.19 10.82
CA GLU A 141 -0.75 -11.33 10.87
C GLU A 141 -0.32 -12.44 9.90
N TYR A 142 -0.05 -12.08 8.64
CA TYR A 142 0.49 -13.01 7.64
C TYR A 142 1.78 -13.70 8.13
N SER A 143 2.70 -12.95 8.73
CA SER A 143 3.99 -13.46 9.22
C SER A 143 3.83 -14.44 10.38
N ILE A 144 2.89 -14.19 11.29
CA ILE A 144 2.55 -15.13 12.37
C ILE A 144 1.93 -16.39 11.81
N ASN A 145 0.95 -16.27 10.90
CA ASN A 145 0.27 -17.40 10.29
C ASN A 145 1.25 -18.28 9.49
N LEU A 146 2.20 -17.66 8.79
CA LEU A 146 3.26 -18.36 8.05
C LEU A 146 4.10 -19.25 8.96
N MET A 147 4.49 -18.77 10.14
CA MET A 147 5.24 -19.58 11.11
C MET A 147 4.36 -20.63 11.79
N GLN A 148 3.11 -20.30 12.09
CA GLN A 148 2.18 -21.20 12.78
C GLN A 148 1.80 -22.42 11.92
N ALA A 149 1.71 -22.25 10.61
CA ALA A 149 1.37 -23.30 9.66
C ALA A 149 2.60 -24.08 9.15
N ALA A 150 3.81 -23.68 9.51
CA ALA A 150 5.03 -24.32 9.03
C ALA A 150 5.25 -25.69 9.68
N GLU A 151 5.69 -26.67 8.90
CA GLU A 151 6.21 -27.92 9.44
C GLU A 151 7.51 -27.68 10.19
N THR A 152 7.85 -28.59 11.11
CA THR A 152 9.04 -28.48 11.97
C THR A 152 10.34 -28.28 11.16
N ALA A 153 10.46 -28.96 10.00
CA ALA A 153 11.63 -28.84 9.12
C ALA A 153 11.77 -27.46 8.46
N ASP A 154 10.66 -26.76 8.24
CA ASP A 154 10.60 -25.47 7.53
C ASP A 154 10.47 -24.26 8.46
N LEU A 155 10.37 -24.48 9.78
CA LEU A 155 10.08 -23.43 10.76
C LEU A 155 11.08 -22.27 10.72
N TYR A 156 12.38 -22.56 10.55
CA TYR A 156 13.39 -21.50 10.40
C TYR A 156 13.21 -20.70 9.11
N THR A 157 12.89 -21.39 8.00
CA THR A 157 12.61 -20.75 6.70
C THR A 157 11.37 -19.86 6.78
N ALA A 158 10.32 -20.32 7.45
CA ALA A 158 9.11 -19.54 7.70
C ALA A 158 9.40 -18.31 8.56
N TYR A 159 10.16 -18.45 9.65
CA TYR A 159 10.61 -17.34 10.49
C TYR A 159 11.44 -16.31 9.72
N LYS A 160 12.39 -16.77 8.90
CA LYS A 160 13.22 -15.89 8.06
C LYS A 160 12.36 -15.09 7.08
N LYS A 161 11.40 -15.73 6.41
CA LYS A 161 10.44 -15.06 5.51
C LYS A 161 9.55 -14.06 6.26
N ALA A 162 9.07 -14.42 7.44
CA ALA A 162 8.30 -13.54 8.32
C ALA A 162 9.08 -12.27 8.71
N ALA A 163 10.32 -12.44 9.18
CA ALA A 163 11.19 -11.33 9.56
C ALA A 163 11.48 -10.40 8.37
N ILE A 164 11.83 -10.96 7.19
CA ILE A 164 12.06 -10.17 5.96
C ILE A 164 10.78 -9.43 5.57
N THR A 165 9.61 -10.07 5.63
CA THR A 165 8.34 -9.44 5.25
C THR A 165 8.06 -8.23 6.13
N ILE A 166 8.25 -8.35 7.45
CA ILE A 166 8.07 -7.25 8.38
C ILE A 166 9.09 -6.14 8.14
N GLU A 167 10.37 -6.46 8.07
CA GLU A 167 11.42 -5.47 7.86
C GLU A 167 11.20 -4.67 6.57
N GLN A 168 10.86 -5.36 5.47
CA GLN A 168 10.59 -4.70 4.19
C GLN A 168 9.30 -3.87 4.21
N SER A 169 8.28 -4.30 4.98
CA SER A 169 7.05 -3.52 5.14
C SER A 169 7.33 -2.18 5.83
N TYR A 170 8.07 -2.19 6.95
CA TYR A 170 8.47 -0.94 7.62
C TYR A 170 9.37 -0.06 6.75
N LYS A 171 10.35 -0.64 6.06
CA LYS A 171 11.21 0.11 5.11
C LYS A 171 10.39 0.76 4.00
N ASN A 172 9.38 0.07 3.50
CA ASN A 172 8.48 0.61 2.49
C ASN A 172 7.65 1.78 3.03
N GLU A 173 7.08 1.67 4.24
CA GLU A 173 6.30 2.75 4.84
C GLU A 173 7.15 3.97 5.24
N ILE A 174 8.40 3.77 5.66
CA ILE A 174 9.35 4.88 5.86
C ILE A 174 9.68 5.57 4.53
N ALA A 175 9.91 4.80 3.46
CA ALA A 175 10.13 5.37 2.14
C ALA A 175 8.89 6.12 1.63
N ASN A 176 7.70 5.63 1.98
CA ASN A 176 6.42 6.26 1.68
C ASN A 176 6.29 7.62 2.36
N LEU A 177 6.52 7.69 3.67
CA LEU A 177 6.55 8.95 4.44
C LEU A 177 7.54 9.96 3.85
N LYS A 178 8.74 9.51 3.49
CA LYS A 178 9.78 10.39 2.94
C LYS A 178 9.37 11.04 1.61
N THR A 179 8.37 10.52 0.90
CA THR A 179 7.87 11.18 -0.30
C THR A 179 7.16 12.52 -0.02
N ILE A 180 6.71 12.73 1.23
CA ILE A 180 6.06 13.97 1.70
C ILE A 180 7.07 15.12 1.82
N LEU A 181 8.38 14.82 1.95
CA LEU A 181 9.42 15.85 2.00
C LEU A 181 9.42 16.75 0.75
N LYS A 182 8.87 16.28 -0.37
CA LYS A 182 8.66 17.11 -1.57
C LYS A 182 7.63 18.23 -1.37
N ILE A 183 6.66 18.04 -0.48
CA ILE A 183 5.65 19.06 -0.10
C ILE A 183 6.17 19.92 1.04
N ALA A 184 6.89 19.32 1.99
CA ALA A 184 7.43 20.03 3.14
C ALA A 184 8.42 21.15 2.74
N GLU A 185 9.08 21.00 1.58
CA GLU A 185 10.12 21.92 1.09
C GLU A 185 11.15 22.19 2.21
N ASP A 186 11.29 23.44 2.65
CA ASP A 186 12.21 23.87 3.72
C ASP A 186 11.51 24.10 5.07
N ASP A 187 10.21 23.78 5.21
CA ASP A 187 9.48 23.93 6.47
C ASP A 187 9.98 22.93 7.52
N LYS A 188 10.65 23.46 8.53
CA LYS A 188 11.28 22.66 9.59
C LYS A 188 10.29 21.85 10.41
N ASN A 189 9.07 22.35 10.62
CA ASN A 189 8.06 21.65 11.40
C ASN A 189 7.48 20.48 10.59
N ALA A 190 7.22 20.69 9.30
CA ALA A 190 6.79 19.65 8.37
C ALA A 190 7.85 18.54 8.23
N ILE A 191 9.12 18.90 8.00
CA ILE A 191 10.23 17.93 7.94
C ILE A 191 10.33 17.15 9.25
N SER A 192 10.29 17.84 10.39
CA SER A 192 10.36 17.22 11.72
C SER A 192 9.23 16.21 11.95
N SER A 193 8.01 16.50 11.48
CA SER A 193 6.87 15.58 11.56
C SER A 193 7.13 14.28 10.78
N VAL A 194 7.64 14.37 9.54
CA VAL A 194 7.97 13.20 8.70
C VAL A 194 9.10 12.36 9.30
N GLU A 195 10.15 13.01 9.80
CA GLU A 195 11.29 12.33 10.42
C GLU A 195 10.91 11.67 11.75
N THR A 196 10.03 12.31 12.54
CA THR A 196 9.51 11.73 13.79
C THR A 196 8.73 10.45 13.50
N GLU A 197 7.80 10.45 12.56
CA GLU A 197 7.07 9.22 12.20
C GLU A 197 7.99 8.15 11.59
N SER A 198 9.01 8.56 10.82
CA SER A 198 10.02 7.63 10.31
C SER A 198 10.83 6.98 11.42
N ALA A 199 11.18 7.73 12.48
CA ALA A 199 11.87 7.20 13.65
C ALA A 199 10.97 6.28 14.49
N ASN A 200 9.68 6.61 14.62
CA ASN A 200 8.67 5.77 15.25
C ASN A 200 8.57 4.42 14.54
N PHE A 201 8.44 4.41 13.21
CA PHE A 201 8.43 3.17 12.43
C PHE A 201 9.71 2.34 12.59
N ASN A 202 10.90 2.96 12.69
CA ASN A 202 12.12 2.21 12.97
C ASN A 202 12.11 1.55 14.35
N THR A 203 11.52 2.20 15.35
CA THR A 203 11.37 1.65 16.70
C THR A 203 10.36 0.50 16.72
N GLU A 204 9.20 0.70 16.10
CA GLU A 204 8.15 -0.31 15.92
C GLU A 204 8.65 -1.52 15.12
N MET A 205 9.49 -1.32 14.11
CA MET A 205 10.14 -2.39 13.35
C MET A 205 10.98 -3.29 14.26
N LYS A 206 11.84 -2.71 15.10
CA LYS A 206 12.67 -3.49 16.04
C LYS A 206 11.80 -4.29 17.01
N ALA A 207 10.76 -3.67 17.57
CA ALA A 207 9.82 -4.33 18.47
C ALA A 207 9.07 -5.49 17.78
N SER A 208 8.65 -5.30 16.53
CA SER A 208 7.96 -6.32 15.74
C SER A 208 8.86 -7.51 15.44
N LEU A 209 10.12 -7.26 15.07
CA LEU A 209 11.11 -8.31 14.82
C LEU A 209 11.45 -9.10 16.08
N GLU A 210 11.59 -8.42 17.22
CA GLU A 210 11.79 -9.09 18.52
C GLU A 210 10.58 -9.98 18.87
N SER A 211 9.37 -9.46 18.68
CA SER A 211 8.14 -10.22 18.90
C SER A 211 8.05 -11.49 18.02
N LEU A 212 8.44 -11.39 16.74
CA LEU A 212 8.53 -12.57 15.86
C LEU A 212 9.60 -13.56 16.31
N SER A 213 10.76 -13.07 16.76
CA SER A 213 11.85 -13.90 17.32
C SER A 213 11.38 -14.70 18.54
N GLU A 214 10.66 -14.06 19.47
CA GLU A 214 10.08 -14.74 20.63
C GLU A 214 9.02 -15.77 20.24
N ARG A 215 8.18 -15.46 19.25
CA ARG A 215 7.20 -16.42 18.72
C ARG A 215 7.89 -17.62 18.08
N TYR A 216 8.94 -17.42 17.31
CA TYR A 216 9.73 -18.49 16.72
C TYR A 216 10.37 -19.38 17.79
N LYS A 217 11.00 -18.79 18.81
CA LYS A 217 11.57 -19.55 19.95
C LYS A 217 10.50 -20.37 20.67
N PHE A 218 9.29 -19.82 20.82
CA PHE A 218 8.17 -20.55 21.39
C PHE A 218 7.78 -21.76 20.54
N LEU A 219 7.63 -21.61 19.22
CA LEU A 219 7.31 -22.70 18.31
C LEU A 219 8.42 -23.77 18.30
N CYS A 220 9.69 -23.36 18.29
CA CYS A 220 10.82 -24.27 18.41
C CYS A 220 10.74 -25.16 19.67
N ARG A 221 10.38 -24.57 20.82
CA ARG A 221 10.17 -25.34 22.07
C ARG A 221 9.00 -26.31 21.98
N GLN A 222 7.93 -25.98 21.26
CA GLN A 222 6.79 -26.88 21.08
C GLN A 222 7.11 -28.10 20.20
N HIS A 223 8.12 -27.98 19.33
CA HIS A 223 8.53 -29.03 18.39
C HIS A 223 9.90 -29.64 18.74
N ASP A 224 10.44 -29.37 19.93
CA ASP A 224 11.76 -29.85 20.39
C ASP A 224 12.92 -29.53 19.43
N VAL A 225 12.88 -28.37 18.77
CA VAL A 225 13.92 -27.86 17.88
C VAL A 225 14.76 -26.78 18.56
N ILE A 226 16.06 -26.78 18.32
CA ILE A 226 16.97 -25.73 18.81
C ILE A 226 16.83 -24.48 17.91
N PRO A 227 16.45 -23.31 18.44
CA PRO A 227 16.28 -22.11 17.63
C PRO A 227 17.62 -21.61 17.07
N VAL A 228 17.64 -21.41 15.76
CA VAL A 228 18.77 -20.79 15.04
C VAL A 228 18.62 -19.27 14.97
N LYS A 229 19.70 -18.53 15.21
CA LYS A 229 19.73 -17.07 15.07
C LYS A 229 19.55 -16.67 13.59
N LEU A 230 18.73 -15.65 13.35
CA LEU A 230 18.58 -15.08 12.02
C LEU A 230 19.92 -14.49 11.53
N VAL A 231 20.47 -15.08 10.47
CA VAL A 231 21.66 -14.58 9.77
C VAL A 231 21.43 -14.64 8.27
N LEU A 232 22.04 -13.69 7.56
CA LEU A 232 22.14 -13.75 6.11
C LEU A 232 23.18 -14.80 5.74
N THR A 233 22.89 -15.60 4.72
CA THR A 233 23.88 -16.45 4.07
C THR A 233 24.87 -15.58 3.29
N PRO A 234 26.09 -16.08 2.99
CA PRO A 234 27.06 -15.32 2.19
C PRO A 234 26.49 -14.83 0.86
N GLU A 235 25.63 -15.63 0.21
CA GLU A 235 24.98 -15.21 -1.04
C GLU A 235 23.94 -14.12 -0.79
N GLU A 236 23.13 -14.19 0.27
CA GLU A 236 22.20 -13.11 0.61
C GLU A 236 22.90 -11.81 0.99
N GLU A 237 24.02 -11.89 1.72
CA GLU A 237 24.85 -10.71 2.02
C GLU A 237 25.37 -10.06 0.75
N LYS A 238 25.86 -10.86 -0.21
CA LYS A 238 26.29 -10.40 -1.52
C LYS A 238 25.11 -9.77 -2.29
N MET A 239 23.97 -10.45 -2.36
CA MET A 239 22.79 -9.98 -3.09
C MET A 239 22.18 -8.72 -2.47
N SER A 240 22.21 -8.57 -1.15
CA SER A 240 21.70 -7.37 -0.45
C SER A 240 22.43 -6.08 -0.83
N LYS A 241 23.65 -6.20 -1.39
CA LYS A 241 24.47 -5.06 -1.86
C LYS A 241 24.23 -4.75 -3.35
N LEU A 242 23.53 -5.62 -4.07
CA LEU A 242 23.25 -5.42 -5.48
C LEU A 242 21.95 -4.61 -5.65
N ILE A 243 22.07 -3.45 -6.27
CA ILE A 243 20.92 -2.67 -6.74
C ILE A 243 20.78 -2.95 -8.23
N PRO A 244 19.71 -3.64 -8.68
CA PRO A 244 19.47 -3.85 -10.10
C PRO A 244 19.32 -2.50 -10.80
N ILE A 245 20.19 -2.22 -11.76
CA ILE A 245 20.09 -1.06 -12.64
C ILE A 245 19.91 -1.54 -14.09
N LYS A 246 18.99 -0.91 -14.82
CA LYS A 246 18.81 -1.19 -16.24
C LYS A 246 20.04 -0.69 -17.00
N LYS A 247 20.76 -1.59 -17.67
CA LYS A 247 21.98 -1.24 -18.44
C LYS A 247 21.70 -0.50 -19.76
N ALA A 248 20.49 -0.61 -20.31
CA ALA A 248 20.14 -0.05 -21.62
C ALA A 248 19.30 1.24 -21.52
N LYS A 249 19.72 2.28 -22.27
CA LYS A 249 18.91 3.47 -22.56
C LYS A 249 17.91 3.13 -23.69
N GLY A 250 16.63 3.00 -23.35
CA GLY A 250 15.55 2.73 -24.29
C GLY A 250 14.35 2.06 -23.62
N MET A 251 13.13 2.45 -23.99
CA MET A 251 11.94 1.66 -23.66
C MET A 251 12.09 0.33 -24.37
N VAL A 252 12.14 -0.78 -23.61
CA VAL A 252 12.04 -2.10 -24.22
C VAL A 252 10.56 -2.23 -24.53
N ALA A 253 10.19 -2.00 -25.79
CA ALA A 253 8.91 -2.49 -26.29
C ALA A 253 8.93 -4.01 -26.07
N GLN A 254 7.95 -4.52 -25.31
CA GLN A 254 7.67 -5.95 -25.34
C GLN A 254 7.01 -6.26 -26.68
N MET A 255 7.64 -7.17 -27.44
CA MET A 255 7.20 -7.97 -28.62
C MET A 255 8.51 -8.31 -29.34
N ASP A 256 8.94 -9.56 -29.52
CA ASP A 256 8.17 -10.75 -29.96
C ASP A 256 8.12 -11.93 -28.97
#